data_AF-A0A4U5LSL3-F1
#
_entry.id   AF-A0A4U5LSL3-F1
#
_cell.length_a   1.000
_cell.length_b   1.000
_cell.length_c   1.000
_cell.angle_alpha   90.00
_cell.angle_beta   90.00
_cell.angle_gamma   90.00
#
_symmetry.space_group_name_H-M   'P 1'
#
loop_
_entity.id
_entity.type
_entity.pdbx_description
1 polymer ?
#
loop_
_entity_poly.entity_id
_entity_poly.type
_entity_poly.pdbx_seq_one_letter_code
_entity_poly.pdbx_strand_id
1 'polypeptide(L)'
;MNGEMADLVTPKNSFLQGHNVTASKGKIGEAIAEKLDLEILLSTSKTIRIVDVGCSVGPNTFLAIQSIIESIERKYQAQELNINQKPEFQGIEIFLDARAKEMVPGGMAVMIFPANPTGIPYSQTFTGAMFELLESSILDLAREGKISEAQVDSFNLPMYVPSLEEMMELVQKNGCFDIEKMELTSPGVLHESMTNTSSMGKAIVMHVKSWHGENAHSTLWK
;
A
#
# COMPACT_ATOMS: atom_id res chain seq x y z
N MET A 1 -2.22 18.49 23.65
CA MET A 1 -3.59 18.25 23.16
C MET A 1 -4.20 19.59 22.78
N ASN A 2 -4.21 19.91 21.48
CA ASN A 2 -4.97 21.05 20.93
C ASN A 2 -6.01 20.48 19.95
N GLY A 3 -7.25 20.97 20.06
CA GLY A 3 -8.46 20.42 19.44
C GLY A 3 -8.57 20.48 17.92
N GLU A 4 -7.55 20.92 17.20
CA GLU A 4 -7.50 20.87 15.72
C GLU A 4 -6.93 19.54 15.17
N MET A 5 -6.24 18.75 16.01
CA MET A 5 -5.54 17.52 15.59
C MET A 5 -6.45 16.29 15.44
N ALA A 6 -7.68 16.33 15.94
CA ALA A 6 -8.63 15.24 15.79
C ALA A 6 -9.19 15.14 14.36
N ASP A 7 -9.08 16.20 13.55
CA ASP A 7 -9.65 16.25 12.20
C ASP A 7 -8.73 15.65 11.11
N LEU A 8 -7.44 15.46 11.40
CA LEU A 8 -6.44 14.93 10.47
C LEU A 8 -6.47 13.39 10.30
N VAL A 9 -7.10 12.68 11.22
CA VAL A 9 -7.28 11.21 11.20
C VAL A 9 -8.78 10.91 11.17
N THR A 10 -9.49 11.50 10.22
CA THR A 10 -10.93 11.30 10.04
C THR A 10 -11.23 10.36 8.86
N PRO A 11 -12.43 9.74 8.80
CA PRO A 11 -12.91 8.95 7.65
C PRO A 11 -12.84 9.68 6.29
N LYS A 12 -12.64 11.01 6.31
CA LYS A 12 -12.47 11.85 5.12
C LYS A 12 -11.13 11.62 4.41
N ASN A 13 -10.08 11.20 5.11
CA ASN A 13 -8.74 11.02 4.53
C ASN A 13 -8.49 9.61 3.97
N SER A 14 -9.38 8.66 4.30
CA SER A 14 -9.43 7.32 3.70
C SER A 14 -10.32 7.25 2.45
N PHE A 15 -10.67 8.40 1.86
CA PHE A 15 -11.61 8.49 0.74
C PHE A 15 -11.16 7.66 -0.48
N LEU A 16 -9.86 7.71 -0.83
CA LEU A 16 -9.31 6.96 -1.95
C LEU A 16 -9.42 5.44 -1.71
N GLN A 17 -9.10 4.96 -0.51
CA GLN A 17 -9.24 3.55 -0.15
C GLN A 17 -10.71 3.12 -0.17
N GLY A 18 -11.60 3.93 0.43
CA GLY A 18 -13.04 3.65 0.47
C GLY A 18 -13.68 3.61 -0.92
N HIS A 19 -13.28 4.51 -1.82
CA HIS A 19 -13.74 4.51 -3.21
C HIS A 19 -13.29 3.24 -3.95
N ASN A 20 -12.02 2.85 -3.82
CA ASN A 20 -11.49 1.65 -4.48
C ASN A 20 -12.14 0.36 -3.97
N VAL A 21 -12.39 0.25 -2.67
CA VAL A 21 -13.14 -0.89 -2.10
C VAL A 21 -14.57 -0.92 -2.62
N THR A 22 -15.23 0.24 -2.71
CA THR A 22 -16.59 0.35 -3.26
C THR A 22 -16.64 -0.04 -4.74
N ALA A 23 -15.69 0.43 -5.55
CA ALA A 23 -15.55 0.07 -6.96
C ALA A 23 -15.28 -1.43 -7.16
N SER A 24 -14.61 -2.07 -6.19
CA SER A 24 -14.32 -3.51 -6.21
C SER A 24 -15.48 -4.37 -5.72
N LYS A 25 -16.47 -3.80 -5.00
CA LYS A 25 -17.54 -4.56 -4.34
C LYS A 25 -18.30 -5.49 -5.28
N GLY A 26 -18.68 -5.01 -6.46
CA GLY A 26 -19.38 -5.81 -7.47
C GLY A 26 -18.53 -6.98 -7.97
N LYS A 27 -17.26 -6.71 -8.26
CA LYS A 27 -16.27 -7.67 -8.75
C LYS A 27 -15.97 -8.77 -7.73
N ILE A 28 -15.85 -8.41 -6.45
CA ILE A 28 -15.67 -9.36 -5.35
C ILE A 28 -16.89 -10.27 -5.23
N GLY A 29 -18.10 -9.68 -5.26
CA GLY A 29 -19.34 -10.45 -5.16
C GLY A 29 -19.51 -11.46 -6.30
N GLU A 30 -19.18 -11.04 -7.53
CA GLU A 30 -19.16 -11.92 -8.71
C GLU A 30 -18.14 -13.05 -8.55
N ALA A 31 -16.89 -12.74 -8.19
CA ALA A 31 -15.84 -13.74 -8.02
C ALA A 31 -16.21 -14.78 -6.93
N ILE A 32 -16.77 -14.33 -5.80
CA ILE A 32 -17.24 -15.24 -4.75
C ILE A 32 -18.37 -16.13 -5.27
N ALA A 33 -19.36 -15.56 -5.96
CA ALA A 33 -20.51 -16.31 -6.46
C ALA A 33 -20.12 -17.37 -7.50
N GLU A 34 -19.12 -17.08 -8.34
CA GLU A 34 -18.70 -17.98 -9.41
C GLU A 34 -17.63 -19.00 -8.98
N LYS A 35 -16.74 -18.62 -8.06
CA LYS A 35 -15.49 -19.36 -7.81
C LYS A 35 -15.36 -19.97 -6.43
N LEU A 36 -16.15 -19.52 -5.44
CA LEU A 36 -16.06 -20.08 -4.09
C LEU A 36 -16.82 -21.41 -4.03
N ASP A 37 -16.08 -22.53 -4.00
CA ASP A 37 -16.65 -23.85 -3.81
C ASP A 37 -17.02 -24.10 -2.34
N LEU A 38 -18.32 -23.97 -2.05
CA LEU A 38 -18.84 -24.19 -0.71
C LEU A 38 -18.85 -25.66 -0.29
N GLU A 39 -18.88 -26.62 -1.23
CA GLU A 39 -18.82 -28.04 -0.88
C GLU A 39 -17.44 -28.39 -0.35
N ILE A 40 -16.38 -27.93 -1.03
CA ILE A 40 -15.00 -28.10 -0.57
C ILE A 40 -14.77 -27.33 0.74
N LEU A 41 -15.15 -26.05 0.79
CA LEU A 41 -14.93 -25.19 1.96
C LEU A 41 -15.62 -25.73 3.22
N LEU A 42 -16.84 -26.24 3.07
CA LEU A 42 -17.66 -26.72 4.19
C LEU A 42 -17.55 -28.22 4.43
N SER A 43 -16.72 -28.94 3.66
CA SER A 43 -16.52 -30.38 3.78
C SER A 43 -16.05 -30.80 5.18
N THR A 44 -15.26 -29.94 5.85
CA THR A 44 -14.66 -30.22 7.17
C THR A 44 -15.26 -29.40 8.31
N SER A 45 -15.95 -28.29 8.02
CA SER A 45 -16.52 -27.37 9.02
C SER A 45 -17.70 -26.59 8.47
N LYS A 46 -18.76 -26.40 9.27
CA LYS A 46 -19.89 -25.53 8.91
C LYS A 46 -19.64 -24.05 9.20
N THR A 47 -18.48 -23.71 9.75
CA THR A 47 -18.13 -22.34 10.16
C THR A 47 -17.22 -21.69 9.12
N ILE A 48 -17.69 -20.58 8.55
CA ILE A 48 -16.88 -19.70 7.70
C ILE A 48 -16.18 -18.68 8.59
N ARG A 49 -14.86 -18.56 8.46
CA ARG A 49 -14.04 -17.57 9.17
C ARG A 49 -13.55 -16.53 8.17
N ILE A 50 -13.77 -15.26 8.49
CA ILE A 50 -13.34 -14.12 7.68
C ILE A 50 -12.29 -13.36 8.47
N VAL A 51 -11.16 -13.06 7.83
CA VAL A 51 -10.06 -12.28 8.40
C VAL A 51 -9.80 -11.09 7.49
N ASP A 52 -9.82 -9.89 8.07
CA ASP A 52 -9.46 -8.65 7.37
C ASP A 52 -8.02 -8.27 7.72
N VAL A 53 -7.11 -8.36 6.74
CA VAL A 53 -5.69 -8.03 6.91
C VAL A 53 -5.42 -6.68 6.29
N GLY A 54 -5.27 -5.66 7.14
CA GLY A 54 -5.12 -4.27 6.71
C GLY A 54 -6.18 -3.32 7.28
N CYS A 55 -6.94 -3.72 8.31
CA CYS A 55 -8.06 -2.94 8.85
C CYS A 55 -7.71 -1.56 9.44
N SER A 56 -6.40 -1.28 9.63
CA SER A 56 -5.73 -0.04 10.09
C SER A 56 -6.21 0.62 11.39
N VAL A 57 -5.28 1.26 12.11
CA VAL A 57 -5.49 2.48 12.91
C VAL A 57 -4.17 3.28 13.02
N GLY A 58 -3.83 4.04 11.98
CA GLY A 58 -2.88 5.17 12.05
C GLY A 58 -1.37 4.84 12.11
N PRO A 59 -0.51 5.82 12.50
CA PRO A 59 0.95 5.79 12.32
C PRO A 59 1.70 4.68 13.09
N ASN A 60 1.01 3.91 13.94
CA ASN A 60 1.60 2.83 14.72
C ASN A 60 2.18 1.70 13.84
N THR A 61 1.48 1.33 12.77
CA THR A 61 1.95 0.29 11.84
C THR A 61 3.18 0.78 11.06
N PHE A 62 3.18 2.05 10.66
CA PHE A 62 4.31 2.67 9.96
C PHE A 62 5.56 2.73 10.85
N LEU A 63 5.41 3.15 12.11
CA LEU A 63 6.50 3.21 13.09
C LEU A 63 7.05 1.83 13.45
N ALA A 64 6.21 0.81 13.53
CA ALA A 64 6.65 -0.56 13.76
C ALA A 64 7.52 -1.07 12.61
N ILE A 65 7.10 -0.84 11.36
CA ILE A 65 7.87 -1.23 10.18
C ILE A 65 9.17 -0.44 10.07
N GLN A 66 9.15 0.88 10.28
CA GLN A 66 10.36 1.71 10.26
C GLN A 66 11.37 1.26 11.32
N SER A 67 10.91 0.98 12.54
CA SER A 67 11.75 0.46 13.63
C SER A 67 12.40 -0.89 13.28
N ILE A 68 11.67 -1.77 12.59
CA ILE A 68 12.20 -3.05 12.11
C ILE A 68 13.27 -2.82 11.04
N ILE A 69 13.00 -1.97 10.04
CA ILE A 69 13.94 -1.66 8.97
C ILE A 69 15.23 -1.06 9.54
N GLU A 70 15.12 -0.04 10.39
CA GLU A 70 16.29 0.59 11.03
C GLU A 70 17.10 -0.41 11.85
N SER A 71 16.43 -1.33 12.55
CA SER A 71 17.09 -2.38 13.32
C SER A 71 17.86 -3.36 12.43
N ILE A 72 17.31 -3.70 11.25
CA ILE A 72 17.97 -4.54 10.25
C ILE A 72 19.17 -3.81 9.65
N GLU A 73 19.02 -2.54 9.26
CA GLU A 73 20.11 -1.74 8.68
C GLU A 73 21.29 -1.58 9.64
N ARG A 74 21.01 -1.29 10.92
CA ARG A 74 22.05 -1.24 11.97
C ARG A 74 22.79 -2.56 12.09
N LYS A 75 22.08 -3.70 11.95
CA LYS A 75 22.69 -5.03 11.99
C LYS A 75 23.58 -5.30 10.78
N TYR A 76 23.18 -4.86 9.58
CA TYR A 76 24.02 -4.95 8.38
C TYR A 76 25.31 -4.14 8.54
N GLN A 77 25.20 -2.90 9.04
CA GLN A 77 26.35 -2.03 9.29
C GLN A 77 27.29 -2.63 10.34
N ALA A 78 26.75 -3.14 11.44
CA ALA A 78 27.54 -3.75 12.51
C ALA A 78 28.27 -5.05 12.10
N GLN A 79 27.81 -5.71 11.03
CA GLN A 79 28.38 -6.97 10.53
C GLN A 79 29.22 -6.80 9.27
N GLU A 80 29.48 -5.57 8.82
CA GLU A 80 30.18 -5.25 7.56
C GLU A 80 29.61 -6.01 6.34
N LEU A 81 28.32 -6.35 6.40
CA LEU A 81 27.65 -7.03 5.30
C LEU A 81 27.53 -6.08 4.11
N ASN A 82 27.81 -6.59 2.91
CA ASN A 82 27.83 -5.78 1.71
C ASN A 82 26.47 -5.09 1.49
N ILE A 83 26.46 -3.77 1.51
CA ILE A 83 25.29 -2.91 1.27
C ILE A 83 24.64 -3.16 -0.10
N ASN A 84 25.39 -3.69 -1.08
CA ASN A 84 24.86 -4.13 -2.37
C ASN A 84 24.08 -5.45 -2.30
N GLN A 85 24.01 -6.09 -1.13
CA GLN A 85 23.18 -7.26 -0.81
C GLN A 85 22.10 -6.92 0.23
N LYS A 86 21.59 -5.68 0.23
CA LYS A 86 20.47 -5.29 1.10
C LYS A 86 19.28 -6.23 0.83
N PRO A 87 18.58 -6.75 1.86
CA PRO A 87 17.46 -7.64 1.64
C PRO A 87 16.35 -6.86 0.94
N GLU A 88 15.92 -7.35 -0.21
CA GLU A 88 14.65 -6.95 -0.80
C GLU A 88 13.55 -7.38 0.17
N PHE A 89 12.72 -6.43 0.60
CA PHE A 89 11.59 -6.74 1.45
C PHE A 89 10.49 -7.37 0.60
N GLN A 90 10.56 -8.70 0.42
CA GLN A 90 9.57 -9.53 -0.26
C GLN A 90 8.32 -9.72 0.60
N GLY A 91 7.68 -8.61 0.99
CA GLY A 91 6.54 -8.62 1.91
C GLY A 91 5.37 -9.47 1.40
N ILE A 92 5.13 -9.48 0.08
CA ILE A 92 4.04 -10.23 -0.54
C ILE A 92 4.33 -11.74 -0.55
N GLU A 93 5.55 -12.16 -0.88
CA GLU A 93 5.91 -13.60 -0.88
C GLU A 93 5.76 -14.20 0.52
N ILE A 94 6.33 -13.54 1.53
CA ILE A 94 6.21 -13.97 2.93
C ILE A 94 4.75 -13.97 3.38
N PHE A 95 3.96 -12.98 2.93
CA PHE A 95 2.53 -12.91 3.24
C PHE A 95 1.77 -14.11 2.65
N LEU A 96 2.02 -14.47 1.38
CA LEU A 96 1.40 -15.64 0.75
C LEU A 96 1.80 -16.92 1.49
N ASP A 97 3.08 -17.10 1.83
CA ASP A 97 3.55 -18.26 2.60
C ASP A 97 2.87 -18.39 3.97
N ALA A 98 2.67 -17.27 4.66
CA ALA A 98 1.97 -17.25 5.95
C ALA A 98 0.49 -17.61 5.78
N ARG A 99 -0.18 -17.02 4.77
CA ARG A 99 -1.60 -17.28 4.50
C ARG A 99 -1.85 -18.72 4.04
N ALA A 100 -0.94 -19.32 3.28
CA ALA A 100 -1.01 -20.72 2.87
C ALA A 100 -1.07 -21.68 4.07
N LYS A 101 -0.35 -21.37 5.15
CA LYS A 101 -0.31 -22.19 6.38
C LYS A 101 -1.56 -22.04 7.25
N GLU A 102 -2.22 -20.90 7.16
CA GLU A 102 -3.40 -20.57 7.97
C GLU A 102 -4.71 -20.92 7.28
N MET A 103 -4.72 -20.96 5.96
CA MET A 103 -5.93 -21.20 5.17
C MET A 103 -6.29 -22.68 5.11
N VAL A 104 -7.60 -22.95 5.15
CA VAL A 104 -8.14 -24.28 4.88
C VAL A 104 -8.20 -24.57 3.38
N PRO A 105 -8.18 -25.85 2.94
CA PRO A 105 -8.46 -26.20 1.56
C PRO A 105 -9.81 -25.62 1.09
N GLY A 106 -9.85 -25.06 -0.12
CA GLY A 106 -11.03 -24.37 -0.66
C GLY A 106 -11.28 -22.97 -0.09
N GLY A 107 -10.42 -22.48 0.80
CA GLY A 107 -10.45 -21.08 1.26
C GLY A 107 -10.08 -20.10 0.15
N MET A 108 -10.67 -18.91 0.20
CA MET A 108 -10.43 -17.84 -0.78
C MET A 108 -9.81 -16.62 -0.11
N ALA A 109 -8.71 -16.13 -0.68
CA ALA A 109 -8.12 -14.84 -0.33
C ALA A 109 -8.54 -13.78 -1.35
N VAL A 110 -9.00 -12.63 -0.87
CA VAL A 110 -9.31 -11.45 -1.69
C VAL A 110 -8.32 -10.36 -1.32
N MET A 111 -7.54 -9.88 -2.28
CA MET A 111 -6.52 -8.85 -2.06
C MET A 111 -6.84 -7.60 -2.88
N ILE A 112 -6.79 -6.44 -2.22
CA ILE A 112 -6.99 -5.13 -2.84
C ILE A 112 -5.85 -4.22 -2.38
N PHE A 113 -4.97 -3.84 -3.29
CA PHE A 113 -3.83 -2.97 -3.01
C PHE A 113 -3.46 -2.15 -4.27
N PRO A 114 -2.68 -1.07 -4.14
CA PRO A 114 -2.19 -0.32 -5.30
C PRO A 114 -1.33 -1.22 -6.21
N ALA A 115 -1.63 -1.24 -7.51
CA ALA A 115 -0.87 -2.00 -8.49
C ALA A 115 -0.63 -1.17 -9.74
N ASN A 116 0.51 -1.40 -10.40
CA ASN A 116 0.85 -0.73 -11.65
C ASN A 116 0.34 -1.53 -12.86
N PRO A 117 -0.30 -0.88 -13.83
CA PRO A 117 -0.66 -1.52 -15.09
C PRO A 117 0.59 -1.93 -15.88
N THR A 118 0.57 -3.17 -16.37
CA THR A 118 1.62 -3.72 -17.22
C THR A 118 1.80 -2.89 -18.49
N GLY A 119 3.04 -2.55 -18.82
CA GLY A 119 3.40 -1.85 -20.05
C GLY A 119 3.07 -0.36 -20.08
N ILE A 120 2.56 0.22 -18.99
CA ILE A 120 2.31 1.66 -18.87
C ILE A 120 3.47 2.32 -18.12
N PRO A 121 4.09 3.38 -18.67
CA PRO A 121 5.13 4.13 -17.96
C PRO A 121 4.61 4.67 -16.62
N TYR A 122 5.46 4.62 -15.59
CA TYR A 122 5.08 5.06 -14.24
C TYR A 122 4.50 6.47 -14.22
N SER A 123 5.10 7.41 -14.97
CA SER A 123 4.65 8.81 -15.12
C SER A 123 3.23 8.98 -15.66
N GLN A 124 2.67 7.96 -16.32
CA GLN A 124 1.32 7.97 -16.86
C GLN A 124 0.30 7.30 -15.93
N THR A 125 0.76 6.74 -14.80
CA THR A 125 -0.12 6.15 -13.78
C THR A 125 -0.59 7.23 -12.80
N PHE A 126 -1.77 7.03 -12.19
CA PHE A 126 -2.24 7.92 -11.13
C PHE A 126 -1.22 8.00 -9.98
N THR A 127 -0.67 6.85 -9.59
CA THR A 127 0.39 6.72 -8.59
C THR A 127 1.61 7.56 -8.96
N GLY A 128 2.12 7.41 -10.19
CA GLY A 128 3.28 8.18 -10.65
C GLY A 128 3.03 9.68 -10.70
N ALA A 129 1.87 10.11 -11.21
CA ALA A 129 1.50 11.53 -11.17
C ALA A 129 1.42 12.08 -9.73
N MET A 130 0.95 11.31 -8.76
CA MET A 130 0.97 11.71 -7.35
C MET A 130 2.40 11.85 -6.81
N PHE A 131 3.30 10.92 -7.14
CA PHE A 131 4.67 10.95 -6.66
C PHE A 131 5.53 12.00 -7.36
N GLU A 132 5.32 12.29 -8.63
CA GLU A 132 5.97 13.40 -9.34
C GLU A 132 5.60 14.77 -8.71
N LEU A 133 4.33 14.93 -8.31
CA LEU A 133 3.89 16.13 -7.58
C LEU A 133 4.54 16.24 -6.19
N LEU A 134 4.75 15.10 -5.52
CA LEU A 134 5.44 15.07 -4.24
C LEU A 134 6.93 15.38 -4.42
N GLU A 135 7.58 14.76 -5.40
CA GLU A 135 8.98 14.97 -5.75
C GLU A 135 9.25 16.44 -6.09
N SER A 136 8.45 17.03 -6.98
CA SER A 136 8.55 18.45 -7.33
C SER A 136 8.38 19.36 -6.12
N SER A 137 7.42 19.06 -5.23
CA SER A 137 7.22 19.81 -3.99
C SER A 137 8.45 19.73 -3.06
N ILE A 138 9.08 18.56 -2.95
CA ILE A 138 10.30 18.36 -2.15
C ILE A 138 11.48 19.12 -2.77
N LEU A 139 11.65 19.05 -4.09
CA LEU A 139 12.71 19.78 -4.80
C LEU A 139 12.55 21.31 -4.68
N ASP A 140 11.32 21.82 -4.69
CA ASP A 140 11.04 23.24 -4.47
C ASP A 140 11.42 23.66 -3.05
N LEU A 141 11.15 22.84 -2.03
CA LEU A 141 11.61 23.10 -0.66
C LEU A 141 13.14 23.14 -0.55
N ALA A 142 13.85 22.29 -1.30
CA ALA A 142 15.30 22.31 -1.35
C ALA A 142 15.82 23.58 -2.03
N ARG A 143 15.19 23.98 -3.15
CA ARG A 143 15.53 25.21 -3.88
C ARG A 143 15.30 26.47 -3.03
N GLU A 144 14.27 26.46 -2.19
CA GLU A 144 14.00 27.52 -1.20
C GLU A 144 14.95 27.47 0.02
N GLY A 145 15.86 26.51 0.09
CA GLY A 145 16.80 26.33 1.19
C GLY A 145 16.15 25.87 2.49
N LYS A 146 14.92 25.35 2.44
CA LYS A 146 14.22 24.82 3.61
C LYS A 146 14.78 23.46 4.02
N ILE A 147 15.08 22.61 3.04
CA ILE A 147 15.76 21.32 3.26
C ILE A 147 17.09 21.27 2.49
N SER A 148 18.01 20.43 2.97
CA SER A 148 19.26 20.15 2.28
C SER A 148 19.08 19.12 1.16
N GLU A 149 19.98 19.12 0.17
CA GLU A 149 20.02 18.08 -0.89
C GLU A 149 20.18 16.68 -0.28
N ALA A 150 21.00 16.55 0.77
CA ALA A 150 21.17 15.28 1.49
C ALA A 150 19.86 14.77 2.11
N GLN A 151 18.97 15.66 2.55
CA GLN A 151 17.64 15.28 3.05
C GLN A 151 16.73 14.81 1.91
N VAL A 152 16.81 15.44 0.73
CA VAL A 152 16.10 15.00 -0.48
C VAL A 152 16.57 13.60 -0.87
N ASP A 153 17.89 13.39 -0.96
CA ASP A 153 18.48 12.10 -1.36
C ASP A 153 18.17 10.97 -0.36
N SER A 154 18.04 11.31 0.92
CA SER A 154 17.68 10.34 1.97
C SER A 154 16.19 10.03 2.05
N PHE A 155 15.34 10.82 1.40
CA PHE A 155 13.91 10.65 1.46
C PHE A 155 13.48 9.45 0.62
N ASN A 156 13.01 8.39 1.29
CA ASN A 156 12.43 7.23 0.64
C ASN A 156 11.07 6.92 1.25
N LEU A 157 10.07 6.66 0.39
CA LEU A 157 8.76 6.21 0.84
C LEU A 157 8.72 4.69 0.76
N PRO A 158 8.44 3.98 1.87
CA PRO A 158 8.38 2.52 1.88
C PRO A 158 7.05 2.05 1.26
N MET A 159 6.83 2.41 0.00
CA MET A 159 5.69 1.99 -0.78
C MET A 159 6.21 1.14 -1.93
N TYR A 160 5.80 -0.12 -1.91
CA TYR A 160 6.01 -1.04 -3.01
C TYR A 160 4.68 -1.22 -3.74
N VAL A 161 4.69 -0.95 -5.04
CA VAL A 161 3.52 -1.00 -5.92
C VAL A 161 3.85 -2.01 -7.02
N PRO A 162 3.47 -3.28 -6.85
CA PRO A 162 3.84 -4.32 -7.80
C PRO A 162 3.11 -4.13 -9.14
N SER A 163 3.70 -4.64 -10.21
CA SER A 163 2.97 -4.81 -11.46
C SER A 163 2.04 -6.02 -11.41
N LEU A 164 1.09 -6.12 -12.33
CA LEU A 164 0.27 -7.34 -12.44
C LEU A 164 1.13 -8.58 -12.78
N GLU A 165 2.13 -8.43 -13.66
CA GLU A 165 3.03 -9.52 -14.03
C GLU A 165 3.83 -10.00 -12.82
N GLU A 166 4.37 -9.08 -12.04
CA GLU A 166 5.10 -9.38 -10.82
C GLU A 166 4.22 -10.09 -9.79
N MET A 167 2.96 -9.64 -9.63
CA MET A 167 2.00 -10.34 -8.77
C MET A 167 1.70 -11.76 -9.26
N MET A 168 1.56 -11.95 -10.57
CA MET A 168 1.35 -13.27 -11.16
C MET A 168 2.54 -14.18 -10.88
N GLU A 169 3.76 -13.70 -11.10
CA GLU A 169 5.00 -14.44 -10.83
C GLU A 169 5.12 -14.83 -9.35
N LEU A 170 4.81 -13.91 -8.43
CA LEU A 170 4.86 -14.18 -7.00
C LEU A 170 3.88 -15.28 -6.57
N VAL A 171 2.65 -15.27 -7.09
CA VAL A 171 1.66 -16.31 -6.78
C VAL A 171 2.06 -17.66 -7.39
N GLN A 172 2.53 -17.66 -8.65
CA GLN A 172 3.03 -18.87 -9.31
C GLN A 172 4.23 -19.47 -8.59
N LYS A 173 5.17 -18.63 -8.13
CA LYS A 173 6.33 -19.04 -7.36
C LYS A 173 5.93 -19.65 -6.01
N ASN A 174 4.95 -19.06 -5.32
CA ASN A 174 4.46 -19.57 -4.05
C ASN A 174 3.76 -20.93 -4.20
N GLY A 175 3.01 -21.14 -5.28
CA GLY A 175 2.41 -22.45 -5.63
C GLY A 175 1.34 -22.97 -4.67
N CYS A 176 0.93 -22.22 -3.65
CA CYS A 176 -0.12 -22.60 -2.70
C CYS A 176 -1.49 -22.01 -3.05
N PHE A 177 -1.55 -21.10 -4.02
CA PHE A 177 -2.78 -20.41 -4.43
C PHE A 177 -2.94 -20.44 -5.94
N ASP A 178 -4.19 -20.58 -6.37
CA ASP A 178 -4.61 -20.35 -7.74
C ASP A 178 -5.18 -18.93 -7.88
N ILE A 179 -4.92 -18.28 -9.01
CA ILE A 179 -5.48 -16.97 -9.33
C ILE A 179 -6.84 -17.18 -9.99
N GLU A 180 -7.92 -16.93 -9.24
CA GLU A 180 -9.29 -17.01 -9.78
C GLU A 180 -9.69 -15.80 -10.61
N LYS A 181 -9.28 -14.61 -10.17
CA LYS A 181 -9.51 -13.33 -10.87
C LYS A 181 -8.44 -12.33 -10.49
N MET A 182 -7.87 -11.65 -11.48
CA MET A 182 -6.92 -10.55 -11.29
C MET A 182 -7.25 -9.44 -12.28
N GLU A 183 -7.59 -8.26 -11.77
CA GLU A 183 -8.01 -7.13 -12.59
C GLU A 183 -7.69 -5.81 -11.90
N LEU A 184 -7.38 -4.79 -12.69
CA LEU A 184 -7.32 -3.43 -12.19
C LEU A 184 -8.73 -2.86 -12.07
N THR A 185 -8.99 -2.15 -10.99
CA THR A 185 -10.12 -1.24 -10.97
C THR A 185 -9.72 -0.03 -11.80
N SER A 186 -10.42 0.20 -12.91
CA SER A 186 -10.31 1.50 -13.59
C SER A 186 -10.55 2.57 -12.53
N PRO A 187 -9.70 3.60 -12.42
CA PRO A 187 -10.08 4.77 -11.64
C PRO A 187 -11.31 5.31 -12.35
N GLY A 188 -12.49 5.06 -11.78
CA GLY A 188 -13.68 5.79 -12.17
C GLY A 188 -13.27 7.25 -12.16
N VAL A 189 -13.52 7.93 -13.29
CA VAL A 189 -13.29 9.36 -13.52
C VAL A 189 -13.20 10.07 -12.20
N LEU A 190 -12.04 10.66 -11.90
CA LEU A 190 -11.82 11.50 -10.73
C LEU A 190 -13.11 12.32 -10.55
N HIS A 191 -13.87 12.03 -9.49
CA HIS A 191 -15.19 12.60 -9.23
C HIS A 191 -15.18 14.09 -9.59
N GLU A 192 -16.24 14.67 -10.18
CA GLU A 192 -16.23 16.06 -10.68
C GLU A 192 -15.69 17.10 -9.66
N SER A 193 -15.74 16.81 -8.35
CA SER A 193 -15.10 17.58 -7.27
C SER A 193 -13.55 17.59 -7.26
N MET A 194 -12.92 16.74 -8.06
CA MET A 194 -11.47 16.55 -8.24
C MET A 194 -10.96 17.09 -9.59
N THR A 195 -11.84 17.72 -10.39
CA THR A 195 -11.48 18.42 -11.64
C THR A 195 -10.76 19.76 -11.38
N ASN A 196 -10.77 20.24 -10.13
CA ASN A 196 -9.96 21.37 -9.70
C ASN A 196 -8.60 20.86 -9.18
N THR A 197 -7.53 21.23 -9.86
CA THR A 197 -6.14 20.90 -9.50
C THR A 197 -5.79 21.26 -8.05
N SER A 198 -6.38 22.31 -7.50
CA SER A 198 -6.17 22.73 -6.11
C SER A 198 -6.87 21.81 -5.08
N SER A 199 -8.08 21.31 -5.37
CA SER A 199 -8.79 20.40 -4.46
C SER A 199 -8.17 19.01 -4.49
N MET A 200 -7.75 18.54 -5.66
CA MET A 200 -7.02 17.28 -5.82
C MET A 200 -5.69 17.30 -5.06
N GLY A 201 -4.87 18.34 -5.24
CA GLY A 201 -3.59 18.47 -4.54
C GLY A 201 -3.77 18.44 -3.01
N LYS A 202 -4.79 19.12 -2.48
CA LYS A 202 -5.13 19.08 -1.05
C LYS A 202 -5.54 17.68 -0.60
N ALA A 203 -6.37 16.98 -1.37
CA ALA A 203 -6.82 15.62 -1.03
C ALA A 203 -5.65 14.63 -0.99
N ILE A 204 -4.75 14.69 -1.98
CA ILE A 204 -3.53 13.86 -2.02
C ILE A 204 -2.63 14.18 -0.83
N VAL A 205 -2.39 15.46 -0.53
CA VAL A 205 -1.57 15.87 0.62
C VAL A 205 -2.18 15.39 1.94
N MET A 206 -3.49 15.52 2.13
CA MET A 206 -4.17 15.02 3.33
C MET A 206 -4.10 13.49 3.42
N HIS A 207 -4.22 12.78 2.30
CA HIS A 207 -4.09 11.33 2.24
C HIS A 207 -2.68 10.87 2.64
N VAL A 208 -1.63 11.44 2.03
CA VAL A 208 -0.22 11.17 2.38
C VAL A 208 0.04 11.49 3.87
N LYS A 209 -0.43 12.65 4.35
CA LYS A 209 -0.30 13.02 5.78
C LYS A 209 -0.99 12.01 6.70
N SER A 210 -2.15 11.48 6.32
CA SER A 210 -2.89 10.52 7.14
C SER A 210 -2.18 9.17 7.30
N TRP A 211 -1.34 8.78 6.32
CA TRP A 211 -0.54 7.56 6.40
C TRP A 211 0.71 7.74 7.26
N HIS A 212 1.28 8.95 7.30
CA HIS A 212 2.59 9.19 7.88
C HIS A 212 2.60 9.91 9.24
N GLY A 213 1.45 10.43 9.72
CA GLY A 213 1.29 11.00 11.07
C GLY A 213 2.25 12.17 11.40
N GLU A 214 2.17 12.71 12.63
CA GLU A 214 2.96 13.87 13.11
C GLU A 214 4.49 13.72 13.01
N ASN A 215 5.03 12.52 12.77
CA ASN A 215 6.48 12.30 12.74
C ASN A 215 7.19 12.83 11.49
N ALA A 216 6.43 13.27 10.47
CA ALA A 216 6.98 14.14 9.45
C ALA A 216 7.66 15.38 10.06
N HIS A 217 7.22 15.89 11.21
CA HIS A 217 7.90 17.02 11.87
C HIS A 217 9.12 16.64 12.72
N SER A 218 9.22 15.41 13.22
CA SER A 218 10.27 15.02 14.18
C SER A 218 11.46 14.29 13.53
N THR A 219 11.26 13.71 12.34
CA THR A 219 12.30 13.03 11.55
C THR A 219 12.66 13.75 10.25
N LEU A 220 11.78 14.58 9.67
CA LEU A 220 12.09 15.34 8.44
C LEU A 220 12.68 16.74 8.71
N TRP A 221 12.62 17.24 9.95
CA TRP A 221 13.11 18.56 10.33
C TRP A 221 13.87 18.51 11.65
N LYS A 222 15.17 18.21 11.56
CA LYS A 222 16.17 18.70 12.52
C LYS A 222 17.22 19.47 11.74
#